data_AF-A0A7J9RJJ6-F1
#
_entry.id   AF-A0A7J9RJJ6-F1
#
_cell.length_a   1.000
_cell.length_b   1.000
_cell.length_c   1.000
_cell.angle_alpha   90.00
_cell.angle_beta   90.00
_cell.angle_gamma   90.00
#
_symmetry.space_group_name_H-M   'P 1'
#
loop_
_entity.id
_entity.type
_entity.pdbx_description
1 polymer ?
#
loop_
_entity_poly.entity_id
_entity_poly.type
_entity_poly.pdbx_seq_one_letter_code
_entity_poly.pdbx_strand_id
1 'polypeptide(L)'
;MAFCVTCGQSLNDGMRFCRFCGNQQPGEQLIQRLRMEAEQIRQIAIMMSNQQAMQQAQYAAQMQQQQQFNNQQFNNQQRRW
;
A
#
# COMPACT_ATOMS: atom_id res chain seq x y z
N MET A 1 -18.01 1.59 16.61
CA MET A 1 -18.89 2.72 16.23
C MET A 1 -19.06 2.67 14.73
N ALA A 2 -20.30 2.61 14.27
CA ALA A 2 -20.65 2.56 12.84
C ALA A 2 -21.43 3.82 12.45
N PHE A 3 -21.49 4.12 11.16
CA PHE A 3 -22.27 5.24 10.63
C PHE A 3 -23.32 4.72 9.67
N CYS A 4 -24.49 5.37 9.66
CA CYS A 4 -25.55 5.01 8.74
C CYS A 4 -25.13 5.24 7.29
N VAL A 5 -25.19 4.20 6.45
CA VAL A 5 -24.82 4.29 5.02
C VAL A 5 -25.75 5.19 4.20
N THR A 6 -26.89 5.59 4.77
CA THR A 6 -27.90 6.43 4.10
C THR A 6 -27.90 7.87 4.61
N CYS A 7 -27.86 8.08 5.93
CA CYS A 7 -27.98 9.43 6.51
C CYS A 7 -26.73 9.91 7.26
N GLY A 8 -25.68 9.10 7.37
CA GLY A 8 -24.42 9.47 8.01
C GLY A 8 -24.46 9.62 9.54
N GLN A 9 -25.62 9.43 10.18
CA GLN A 9 -25.73 9.49 11.65
C GLN A 9 -24.95 8.36 12.32
N SER A 10 -24.36 8.67 13.49
CA SER A 10 -23.65 7.68 14.30
C SER A 10 -24.61 6.63 14.85
N LEU A 11 -24.23 5.36 14.75
CA LEU A 11 -24.97 4.20 15.21
C LEU A 11 -24.09 3.31 16.07
N ASN A 12 -24.72 2.57 16.97
CA ASN A 12 -24.04 1.48 17.67
C ASN A 12 -23.71 0.35 16.68
N ASP A 13 -22.65 -0.39 16.98
CA ASP A 13 -22.26 -1.55 16.16
C ASP A 13 -23.36 -2.63 16.21
N GLY A 14 -23.56 -3.34 15.11
CA GLY A 14 -24.57 -4.41 14.99
C GLY A 14 -26.03 -3.94 14.83
N MET A 15 -26.29 -2.64 14.76
CA MET A 15 -27.65 -2.10 14.53
C MET A 15 -28.16 -2.48 13.13
N ARG A 16 -29.25 -3.23 13.04
CA ARG A 16 -29.88 -3.62 11.76
C ARG A 16 -30.67 -2.51 11.08
N PHE A 17 -31.12 -1.51 11.84
CA PHE A 17 -31.91 -0.39 11.32
C PHE A 17 -31.38 0.91 11.91
N CYS A 18 -31.37 1.97 11.10
CA CYS A 18 -31.01 3.30 11.58
C CYS A 18 -32.16 3.89 12.40
N ARG A 19 -31.89 4.24 13.66
CA ARG A 19 -32.88 4.89 14.54
C ARG A 19 -33.27 6.32 14.11
N PHE A 20 -32.53 6.92 13.18
CA PHE A 20 -32.74 8.29 12.71
C PHE A 20 -33.51 8.34 11.38
N CYS A 21 -33.13 7.51 10.39
CA CYS A 21 -33.76 7.52 9.06
C CYS A 21 -34.56 6.24 8.73
N GLY A 22 -34.61 5.26 9.63
CA GLY A 22 -35.36 4.00 9.44
C GLY A 22 -34.76 3.00 8.44
N ASN A 23 -33.73 3.38 7.69
CA ASN A 23 -33.15 2.50 6.67
C ASN A 23 -32.42 1.31 7.28
N GLN A 24 -32.58 0.14 6.64
CA GLN A 24 -31.88 -1.07 7.01
C GLN A 24 -30.38 -0.89 6.80
N GLN A 25 -29.59 -1.29 7.79
CA GLN A 25 -28.14 -1.31 7.71
C GLN A 25 -27.65 -2.68 7.22
N PRO A 26 -26.53 -2.71 6.48
CA PRO A 26 -25.92 -3.95 6.05
C PRO A 26 -25.59 -4.85 7.26
N GLY A 27 -25.85 -6.15 7.13
CA GLY A 27 -25.61 -7.11 8.20
C GLY A 27 -24.12 -7.31 8.50
N GLU A 28 -23.83 -7.79 9.71
CA GLU A 28 -22.47 -8.01 10.24
C GLU A 28 -21.58 -8.81 9.27
N GLN A 29 -22.10 -9.89 8.67
CA GLN A 29 -21.34 -10.73 7.73
C GLN A 29 -20.88 -9.99 6.47
N LEU A 30 -21.72 -9.09 5.94
CA LEU A 30 -21.35 -8.28 4.78
C LEU A 30 -20.26 -7.28 5.17
N ILE A 31 -20.43 -6.61 6.32
CA ILE A 31 -19.43 -5.67 6.84
C ILE A 31 -18.09 -6.37 7.09
N GLN A 32 -18.09 -7.58 7.65
CA GLN A 32 -16.86 -8.37 7.85
C GLN A 32 -16.16 -8.67 6.52
N ARG A 33 -16.91 -9.11 5.50
CA ARG A 33 -16.34 -9.37 4.16
C ARG A 33 -15.72 -8.11 3.55
N LEU A 34 -16.43 -6.99 3.60
CA LEU A 34 -15.93 -5.71 3.07
C LEU A 34 -14.65 -5.25 3.81
N ARG A 35 -14.54 -5.50 5.12
CA ARG A 35 -13.32 -5.19 5.88
C ARG A 35 -12.14 -6.04 5.43
N MET A 36 -12.33 -7.36 5.29
CA MET A 36 -11.29 -8.26 4.80
C MET A 36 -10.84 -7.88 3.37
N GLU A 37 -11.78 -7.53 2.50
CA GLU A 37 -11.48 -7.07 1.15
C GLU A 37 -10.69 -5.76 1.16
N ALA A 38 -11.09 -4.77 1.96
CA ALA A 38 -10.37 -3.51 2.10
C ALA A 38 -8.94 -3.71 2.64
N GLU A 39 -8.74 -4.64 3.58
CA GLU A 39 -7.42 -5.01 4.08
C GLU A 39 -6.56 -5.68 3.00
N GLN A 40 -7.14 -6.58 2.21
CA GLN A 40 -6.44 -7.22 1.09
C GLN A 40 -5.98 -6.19 0.05
N ILE A 41 -6.85 -5.26 -0.34
CA ILE A 41 -6.53 -4.19 -1.30
C ILE A 41 -5.38 -3.32 -0.76
N ARG A 42 -5.42 -2.96 0.53
CA ARG A 42 -4.34 -2.20 1.18
C ARG A 42 -3.01 -2.95 1.13
N GLN A 43 -3.01 -4.25 1.41
CA GLN A 43 -1.79 -5.06 1.37
C GLN A 43 -1.22 -5.19 -0.04
N ILE A 44 -2.08 -5.37 -1.05
CA ILE A 44 -1.65 -5.41 -2.46
C ILE A 44 -0.99 -4.10 -2.86
N ALA A 45 -1.58 -2.96 -2.48
CA ALA A 45 -1.01 -1.64 -2.77
C ALA A 45 0.38 -1.46 -2.15
N ILE A 46 0.59 -1.92 -0.90
CA ILE A 46 1.89 -1.86 -0.22
C ILE A 46 2.91 -2.80 -0.87
N MET A 47 2.49 -4.01 -1.26
CA MET A 47 3.37 -4.94 -1.96
C MET A 47 3.84 -4.36 -3.29
N MET A 48 2.94 -3.74 -4.04
CA MET A 48 3.26 -3.13 -5.34
C MET A 48 4.22 -1.95 -5.19
N SER A 49 4.05 -1.09 -4.18
CA SER A 49 4.99 0.01 -3.93
C SER A 49 6.38 -0.50 -3.52
N ASN A 50 6.45 -1.53 -2.67
CA ASN A 50 7.71 -2.15 -2.28
C ASN A 50 8.42 -2.82 -3.46
N GLN A 51 7.68 -3.45 -4.38
CA GLN A 51 8.25 -4.06 -5.58
C GLN A 51 8.88 -3.01 -6.50
N GLN A 52 8.20 -1.88 -6.72
CA GLN A 52 8.74 -0.79 -7.53
C GLN A 52 10.00 -0.16 -6.89
N ALA A 53 9.99 0.04 -5.58
CA ALA A 53 11.15 0.53 -4.84
C ALA A 53 12.35 -0.44 -4.94
N MET A 54 12.09 -1.75 -4.80
CA MET A 54 13.13 -2.78 -4.92
C MET A 54 13.73 -2.82 -6.34
N GLN A 55 12.91 -2.67 -7.38
CA GLN A 55 13.38 -2.65 -8.76
C GLN A 55 14.26 -1.42 -9.05
N GLN A 56 13.88 -0.24 -8.56
CA GLN A 56 14.72 0.96 -8.68
C GLN A 56 16.04 0.83 -7.93
N ALA A 57 16.03 0.25 -6.72
CA ALA A 57 17.25 0.03 -5.95
C ALA A 57 18.22 -0.91 -6.67
N GLN A 58 17.72 -1.98 -7.31
CA GLN A 58 18.56 -2.88 -8.12
C GLN A 58 19.14 -2.18 -9.35
N TYR A 59 18.34 -1.37 -10.06
CA TYR A 59 18.82 -0.60 -11.21
C TYR A 59 19.89 0.42 -10.81
N ALA A 60 19.68 1.15 -9.71
CA ALA A 60 20.64 2.11 -9.18
C ALA A 60 21.96 1.44 -8.74
N ALA A 61 21.88 0.27 -8.08
CA ALA A 61 23.06 -0.48 -7.66
C ALA A 61 23.89 -0.97 -8.86
N GLN A 62 23.23 -1.44 -9.93
CA GLN A 62 23.91 -1.86 -11.15
C GLN A 62 24.62 -0.68 -11.85
N MET A 63 23.94 0.48 -11.92
CA MET A 63 24.53 1.71 -12.47
C MET A 63 25.74 2.19 -11.67
N GLN A 64 25.68 2.12 -10.33
CA GLN A 64 26.79 2.51 -9.48
C GLN A 64 28.00 1.58 -9.65
N GLN A 65 27.77 0.28 -9.83
CA GLN A 65 28.85 -0.69 -10.07
C GLN A 65 29.58 -0.41 -11.39
N GLN A 66 28.86 -0.05 -12.46
CA GLN A 66 29.48 0.30 -13.74
C GLN A 66 30.32 1.58 -13.64
N GLN A 67 29.83 2.59 -12.92
CA GLN A 67 30.61 3.83 -12.70
C GLN A 67 31.86 3.57 -11.85
N GLN A 68 31.78 2.73 -10.83
CA GLN A 68 32.94 2.34 -10.02
C GLN A 68 33.99 1.60 -10.85
N PHE A 69 33.58 0.66 -11.70
CA PHE A 69 34.50 -0.05 -12.58
C PHE A 69 35.22 0.92 -13.53
N ASN A 70 34.47 1.83 -14.15
CA ASN A 70 35.03 2.84 -15.06
C ASN A 70 36.04 3.76 -14.33
N ASN A 71 35.71 4.22 -13.12
CA ASN A 71 36.59 5.09 -12.33
C ASN A 71 37.88 4.36 -11.87
N GLN A 72 37.78 3.10 -11.45
CA GLN A 72 38.94 2.27 -11.11
C GLN A 72 39.86 2.04 -12.31
N GLN A 73 39.28 1.81 -13.49
CA GLN A 73 40.04 1.63 -14.73
C GLN A 73 40.77 2.92 -15.15
N PHE A 74 40.16 4.09 -14.91
CA PHE A 74 40.81 5.38 -15.11
C PHE A 74 41.95 5.64 -14.11
N ASN A 75 41.73 5.32 -12.83
CA ASN A 75 42.71 5.53 -11.77
C ASN A 75 43.97 4.65 -11.97
N ASN A 76 43.80 3.37 -12.34
CA ASN A 76 44.92 2.48 -12.64
C ASN A 76 45.74 2.90 -13.88
N GLN A 77 45.13 3.58 -14.84
CA GLN A 77 45.87 4.14 -15.99
C GLN A 77 46.69 5.38 -15.60
N GLN A 78 46.23 6.18 -14.65
CA GLN A 78 46.97 7.35 -14.17
C GLN A 78 48.17 6.99 -13.30
N ARG A 79 48.13 5.86 -12.56
CA ARG A 79 49.24 5.42 -11.70
C ARG A 79 50.37 4.67 -12.40
N ARG A 80 50.38 4.63 -13.74
CA ARG A 80 51.31 3.80 -14.54
C ARG A 80 52.52 4.56 -15.11
N TRP A 81 52.85 5.73 -14.56
CA TRP A 81 53.99 6.58 -14.94
C TRP A 81 54.83 6.95 -13.71
#